data_AF-W2PSU3-F1
#
_entry.id   AF-W2PSU3-F1
#
_cell.length_a   1.000
_cell.length_b   1.000
_cell.length_c   1.000
_cell.angle_alpha   90.00
_cell.angle_beta   90.00
_cell.angle_gamma   90.00
#
_symmetry.space_group_name_H-M   'P 1'
#
loop_
_entity.id
_entity.type
_entity.pdbx_description
1 polymer ?
#
loop_
_entity_poly.entity_id
_entity_poly.type
_entity_poly.pdbx_seq_one_letter_code
_entity_poly.pdbx_strand_id
1 'polypeptide(L)' 'MVKRFLARHRQAILQVPPHRTIKEHREEYLMMAADLLVHEAITPELCRKCALHTVKFHAAAI' A
#
# COMPACT_ATOMS: atom_id res chain seq x y z
N MET A 1 5.67 -8.47 -2.45
CA MET A 1 4.76 -8.32 -1.30
C MET A 1 3.28 -8.36 -1.72
N VAL A 2 2.74 -7.33 -2.40
CA VAL A 2 1.33 -7.31 -2.86
C VAL A 2 0.94 -8.53 -3.69
N LYS A 3 1.69 -8.88 -4.74
CA LYS A 3 1.39 -10.07 -5.57
C LYS A 3 1.32 -11.36 -4.75
N ARG A 4 2.17 -11.50 -3.73
CA ARG A 4 2.18 -12.67 -2.82
C ARG A 4 1.01 -12.65 -1.84
N PHE A 5 0.62 -11.48 -1.35
CA PHE A 5 -0.59 -11.30 -0.55
C PHE A 5 -1.84 -11.68 -1.36
N LEU A 6 -1.98 -11.14 -2.58
CA LEU A 6 -3.10 -11.43 -3.47
C LEU A 6 -3.16 -12.92 -3.86
N ALA A 7 -2.00 -13.55 -4.11
CA ALA A 7 -1.94 -14.99 -4.39
C ALA A 7 -2.44 -15.83 -3.21
N ARG A 8 -2.08 -15.48 -1.97
CA ARG A 8 -2.57 -16.17 -0.75
C ARG A 8 -4.07 -16.01 -0.54
N HIS A 9 -4.63 -14.85 -0.86
CA HIS A 9 -6.05 -14.54 -0.66
C HIS A 9 -6.90 -14.78 -1.90
N ARG A 10 -6.35 -15.42 -2.95
CA ARG A 10 -7.00 -15.56 -4.26
C ARG A 10 -8.41 -16.15 -4.16
N GLN A 11 -8.61 -17.17 -3.34
CA GLN A 11 -9.92 -17.78 -3.17
C GLN A 11 -10.94 -16.79 -2.60
N ALA A 12 -10.57 -16.05 -1.56
CA ALA A 12 -11.44 -15.06 -0.95
C ALA A 12 -11.72 -13.85 -1.87
N ILE A 13 -10.76 -13.45 -2.70
CA ILE A 13 -10.95 -12.39 -3.71
C ILE A 13 -11.96 -12.81 -4.79
N LEU A 14 -12.00 -14.10 -5.14
CA LEU A 14 -12.94 -14.63 -6.13
C LEU A 14 -14.35 -14.85 -5.56
N GLN A 15 -14.46 -15.05 -4.26
CA GLN A 15 -15.74 -15.21 -3.55
C GLN A 15 -16.28 -13.84 -3.13
N VAL A 16 -16.97 -13.16 -4.06
CA VAL A 16 -17.58 -11.85 -3.80
C VAL A 16 -18.86 -12.02 -2.96
N PRO A 17 -19.02 -11.29 -1.84
CA PRO A 17 -20.22 -11.36 -1.02
C PRO A 17 -21.48 -10.90 -1.78
N PRO A 18 -22.67 -11.45 -1.46
CA PRO A 18 -23.91 -11.17 -2.19
C PRO A 18 -24.40 -9.72 -2.13
N HIS A 19 -23.89 -8.91 -1.20
CA HIS A 19 -24.29 -7.51 -0.99
C HIS A 19 -23.21 -6.51 -1.43
N ARG A 20 -22.22 -6.94 -2.21
CA ARG A 20 -21.11 -6.09 -2.65
C ARG A 20 -20.84 -6.24 -4.13
N THR A 21 -20.39 -5.16 -4.74
CA THR A 21 -19.90 -5.23 -6.12
C THR A 21 -18.54 -5.91 -6.17
N ILE A 22 -18.24 -6.54 -7.31
CA ILE A 22 -16.91 -7.13 -7.58
C ILE A 22 -15.80 -6.09 -7.41
N LYS A 23 -16.08 -4.84 -7.80
CA LYS A 23 -15.14 -3.72 -7.72
C LYS A 23 -14.79 -3.41 -6.26
N GLU A 24 -15.79 -3.10 -5.44
CA GLU A 24 -15.60 -2.76 -4.02
C GLU A 24 -14.85 -3.86 -3.28
N HIS A 25 -15.25 -5.12 -3.50
CA HIS A 25 -14.58 -6.27 -2.88
C HIS A 25 -13.10 -6.35 -3.26
N ARG A 26 -12.76 -6.17 -4.54
CA ARG A 26 -11.37 -6.22 -4.99
C ARG A 26 -10.55 -5.02 -4.54
N GLU A 27 -11.15 -3.83 -4.50
CA GLU A 27 -10.49 -2.61 -4.02
C GLU A 27 -10.07 -2.75 -2.56
N GLU A 28 -10.89 -3.36 -1.70
CA GLU A 28 -10.51 -3.64 -0.31
C GLU A 28 -9.27 -4.53 -0.20
N TYR A 29 -9.19 -5.61 -1.00
CA TYR A 29 -8.00 -6.46 -1.01
C TYR A 29 -6.74 -5.75 -1.53
N LEU A 30 -6.90 -4.83 -2.47
CA LEU A 30 -5.80 -4.00 -2.94
C LEU A 30 -5.34 -3.02 -1.85
N MET A 31 -6.26 -2.41 -1.12
CA MET A 31 -5.95 -1.54 0.02
C MET A 31 -5.22 -2.31 1.13
N MET A 32 -5.74 -3.46 1.55
CA MET A 32 -5.07 -4.32 2.54
C MET A 32 -3.66 -4.74 2.09
N ALA A 33 -3.48 -5.04 0.79
CA ALA A 33 -2.18 -5.38 0.25
C ALA A 33 -1.22 -4.17 0.24
N ALA A 34 -1.74 -2.98 -0.05
CA ALA A 34 -0.98 -1.74 -0.05
C ALA A 34 -0.54 -1.36 1.37
N ASP A 35 -1.42 -1.43 2.37
CA ASP A 35 -1.11 -1.11 3.76
C ASP A 35 0.02 -1.98 4.32
N LEU A 36 -0.01 -3.28 4.02
CA LEU A 36 1.08 -4.20 4.35
C LEU A 36 2.41 -3.74 3.73
N LEU A 37 2.37 -3.32 2.47
CA LEU A 37 3.57 -2.88 1.75
C LEU A 37 4.09 -1.55 2.28
N VAL A 38 3.20 -0.63 2.64
CA VAL A 38 3.52 0.64 3.29
C VAL A 38 4.20 0.36 4.63
N HIS A 39 3.64 -0.51 5.47
CA HIS A 39 4.26 -0.86 6.77
C HIS A 39 5.64 -1.52 6.63
N GLU A 40 5.83 -2.38 5.64
CA GLU A 40 7.12 -3.04 5.41
C GLU A 40 8.17 -2.13 4.75
N ALA A 41 7.74 -1.20 3.90
CA ALA A 41 8.63 -0.32 3.15
C ALA A 41 8.96 0.98 3.89
N ILE A 42 8.03 1.50 4.71
CA ILE A 42 8.23 2.71 5.49
C ILE A 42 8.99 2.37 6.76
N THR A 43 10.31 2.60 6.73
CA THR A 43 11.14 2.55 7.93
C THR A 43 11.45 3.97 8.42
N PRO A 44 11.75 4.16 9.72
CA PRO A 44 12.16 5.45 10.26
C PRO A 44 13.36 6.05 9.50
N GLU A 45 14.31 5.23 9.06
CA GLU A 45 15.47 5.65 8.28
C GLU A 45 15.06 6.16 6.90
N LEU A 46 14.14 5.47 6.21
CA LEU A 46 13.63 5.90 4.92
C LEU A 46 12.87 7.21 5.04
N CYS A 47 11.98 7.33 6.05
CA CYS A 47 11.27 8.58 6.36
C CYS A 47 12.24 9.74 6.58
N ARG A 48 13.26 9.54 7.41
CA ARG A 48 14.28 10.55 7.70
C ARG A 48 15.03 10.96 6.43
N LYS A 49 15.41 10.01 5.59
CA LYS A 49 16.12 10.28 4.33
C LYS A 49 15.25 11.07 3.35
N CYS A 50 13.99 10.70 3.19
CA CYS A 50 13.03 11.41 2.34
C CYS A 50 12.76 12.83 2.86
N ALA A 51 12.54 12.99 4.16
CA ALA A 51 12.36 14.31 4.78
C ALA A 51 13.58 15.21 4.57
N LEU A 52 14.78 14.69 4.78
CA LEU A 52 16.01 15.45 4.53
C LEU A 52 16.16 15.83 3.06
N HIS A 53 15.82 14.93 2.14
CA HIS A 53 15.85 15.22 0.70
C HIS A 53 14.90 16.36 0.34
N THR A 54 13.65 16.29 0.81
CA THR A 54 12.64 17.33 0.61
C THR A 54 13.08 18.66 1.20
N VAL A 55 13.57 18.68 2.45
CA VAL A 55 14.06 19.91 3.10
C VAL A 55 15.25 20.50 2.35
N LYS A 56 16.22 19.69 1.91
CA LYS A 56 17.34 20.18 1.09
C LYS A 56 16.88 20.82 -0.21
N PHE A 57 15.88 20.23 -0.86
CA PHE A 57 15.34 20.75 -2.11
C PHE A 57 14.63 22.10 -1.92
N HIS A 58 13.84 22.24 -0.85
CA HIS A 58 13.13 23.50 -0.56
C HIS A 58 14.02 24.58 0.07
N ALA A 59 15.01 24.20 0.87
CA ALA A 59 15.99 25.15 1.41
C ALA A 59 16.88 25.74 0.32
N ALA A 60 17.06 25.07 -0.81
CA ALA A 60 17.74 25.60 -1.99
C ALA A 60 16.85 26.49 -2.87
N ALA A 61 15.56 26.61 -2.55
CA ALA A 61 14.57 27.40 -3.29
C ALA A 61 14.20 28.73 -2.60
N ILE A 62 14.85 29.07 -1.48
CA ILE A 62 14.71 30.32 -0.70
C ILE A 62 16.08 31.00 -0.70
#